data_AF-A0AAD1B4Q4-F1
#
_entry.id   AF-A0AAD1B4Q4-F1
#
_cell.length_a   1.000
_cell.length_b   1.000
_cell.length_c   1.000
_cell.angle_alpha   90.00
_cell.angle_beta   90.00
_cell.angle_gamma   90.00
#
_symmetry.space_group_name_H-M   'P 1'
#
loop_
_entity.id
_entity.type
_entity.pdbx_description
1 polymer ?
#
loop_
_entity_poly.entity_id
_entity_poly.type
_entity_poly.pdbx_seq_one_letter_code
_entity_poly.pdbx_strand_id
1 'polypeptide(L)' 'MKSVYQGGLTTIQFGAQIGIKPESIRVRLCQTGSYFGVTPRKLPNGRLLWPADAAEQLLGKEGAA' A
#
# COMPACT_ATOMS: atom_id res chain seq x y z
N MET A 1 23.10 -7.48 -10.77
CA MET A 1 22.55 -6.29 -10.07
C MET A 1 21.06 -6.51 -9.82
N LYS A 2 20.66 -6.89 -8.59
CA LYS A 2 19.25 -6.94 -8.22
C LYS A 2 18.80 -5.50 -7.94
N SER A 3 17.85 -5.01 -8.72
CA SER A 3 17.26 -3.68 -8.55
C SER A 3 16.79 -3.53 -7.09
N VAL A 4 17.37 -2.57 -6.37
CA VAL A 4 17.06 -2.28 -4.96
C VAL A 4 15.64 -1.70 -4.80
N TYR A 5 14.91 -1.53 -5.92
CA TYR A 5 13.56 -0.98 -5.99
C TYR A 5 12.57 -1.90 -6.75
N GLN A 6 12.88 -3.20 -6.85
CA GLN A 6 11.94 -4.20 -7.34
C GLN A 6 10.77 -4.33 -6.33
N GLY A 7 9.68 -3.59 -6.54
CA GLY A 7 8.44 -3.82 -5.77
C GLY A 7 7.99 -2.68 -4.84
N GLY A 8 8.09 -1.43 -5.29
CA GLY A 8 7.34 -0.33 -4.67
C GLY A 8 6.09 -0.01 -5.49
N LEU A 9 4.89 -0.24 -4.95
CA LEU A 9 3.62 0.12 -5.58
C LEU A 9 3.26 1.58 -5.27
N THR A 10 2.74 2.30 -6.25
CA THR A 10 2.06 3.57 -5.99
C THR A 10 0.67 3.30 -5.42
N THR A 11 0.06 4.28 -4.76
CA THR A 11 -1.33 4.14 -4.26
C THR A 11 -2.32 3.76 -5.36
N ILE A 12 -2.06 4.17 -6.61
CA ILE A 12 -2.88 3.81 -7.77
C ILE A 12 -2.71 2.33 -8.10
N GLN A 13 -1.47 1.85 -8.20
CA GLN A 13 -1.16 0.43 -8.48
C GLN A 13 -1.66 -0.49 -7.35
N PHE A 14 -1.52 -0.05 -6.10
CA PHE A 14 -2.04 -0.76 -4.94
C PHE A 14 -3.57 -0.84 -4.99
N GLY A 15 -4.25 0.29 -5.20
CA GLY A 15 -5.70 0.35 -5.35
C GLY A 15 -6.24 -0.50 -6.49
N ALA A 16 -5.55 -0.52 -7.63
CA ALA A 16 -5.91 -1.36 -8.77
C ALA A 16 -5.85 -2.87 -8.44
N GLN A 17 -4.88 -3.31 -7.64
CA GLN A 17 -4.78 -4.72 -7.24
C GLN A 17 -5.88 -5.15 -6.26
N ILE A 18 -6.28 -4.27 -5.33
CA ILE A 18 -7.34 -4.57 -4.36
C ILE A 18 -8.74 -4.16 -4.86
N GLY A 19 -8.86 -3.56 -6.04
CA GLY A 19 -10.12 -3.05 -6.59
C GLY A 19 -10.69 -1.82 -5.88
N ILE A 20 -9.86 -1.06 -5.14
CA ILE A 20 -10.28 0.09 -4.35
C ILE A 20 -9.75 1.40 -4.95
N LYS A 21 -10.57 2.45 -4.88
CA LYS A 21 -10.16 3.79 -5.30
C LYS A 21 -8.97 4.28 -4.47
N PRO A 22 -7.92 4.83 -5.10
CA PRO A 22 -6.74 5.35 -4.39
C PRO A 22 -7.08 6.47 -3.41
N GLU A 23 -8.18 7.18 -3.63
CA GLU A 23 -8.71 8.22 -2.75
C GLU A 23 -9.16 7.66 -1.39
N SER A 24 -9.91 6.56 -1.39
CA SER A 24 -10.35 5.88 -0.15
C SER A 24 -9.16 5.37 0.67
N ILE A 25 -8.11 4.87 -0.01
CA ILE A 25 -6.87 4.45 0.65
C ILE A 25 -6.20 5.65 1.34
N ARG A 26 -6.12 6.80 0.67
CA ARG A 26 -5.55 8.03 1.24
C ARG A 26 -6.36 8.53 2.43
N VAL A 27 -7.68 8.56 2.32
CA VAL A 27 -8.58 8.98 3.42
C VAL A 27 -8.36 8.11 4.65
N ARG A 28 -8.38 6.78 4.49
CA ARG A 28 -8.16 5.85 5.60
C ARG A 28 -6.74 5.95 6.17
N LEU A 29 -5.73 6.12 5.32
CA LEU A 29 -4.36 6.34 5.78
C LEU A 29 -4.23 7.62 6.62
N CYS A 30 -4.90 8.72 6.24
CA CYS A 30 -4.89 9.96 7.02
C CYS A 30 -5.65 9.81 8.35
N GLN A 31 -6.74 9.04 8.39
CA GLN A 31 -7.55 8.85 9.58
C GLN A 31 -6.92 7.86 10.58
N THR A 32 -6.34 6.77 10.10
CA THR A 32 -5.84 5.66 10.93
C THR A 32 -4.31 5.61 11.00
N GLY A 33 -3.60 6.37 10.16
CA GLY A 33 -2.13 6.35 10.06
C GLY A 33 -1.55 5.11 9.36
N SER A 34 -2.38 4.09 9.13
CA SER A 34 -2.04 2.83 8.47
C SER A 34 -3.27 2.28 7.75
N TYR A 35 -3.05 1.48 6.70
CA TYR A 35 -4.14 0.87 5.94
C TYR A 35 -4.14 -0.64 6.21
N PHE A 36 -5.03 -1.08 7.11
CA PHE A 36 -5.17 -2.50 7.51
C PHE A 36 -3.84 -3.19 7.90
N GLY A 37 -2.94 -2.45 8.55
CA GLY A 37 -1.62 -2.94 8.97
C GLY A 37 -0.51 -2.78 7.93
N VAL A 38 -0.82 -2.27 6.73
CA VAL A 38 0.19 -1.88 5.74
C VAL A 38 0.56 -0.41 5.93
N THR A 39 1.85 -0.14 6.08
CA THR A 39 2.40 1.21 6.25
C THR A 39 3.17 1.63 5.00
N PRO A 40 2.74 2.68 4.29
CA PRO A 40 3.49 3.19 3.16
C PRO A 40 4.74 3.96 3.61
N ARG A 41 5.80 3.88 2.82
CA ARG A 41 7.00 4.69 3.03
C ARG A 41 6.84 6.05 2.35
N LYS A 42 7.03 7.13 3.11
CA LYS A 42 7.12 8.48 2.55
C LYS A 42 8.48 8.66 1.87
N LEU A 43 8.45 8.97 0.59
CA LEU A 43 9.64 9.34 -0.19
C LEU A 43 9.94 10.84 -0.03
N PRO A 44 11.19 11.27 -0.24
CA PRO A 44 11.56 12.69 -0.20
C PRO A 44 10.85 13.54 -1.27
N ASN A 45 10.26 12.91 -2.29
CA ASN A 45 9.43 13.57 -3.31
C ASN A 45 7.96 13.76 -2.89
N GLY A 46 7.60 13.45 -1.63
CA GLY A 46 6.24 13.58 -1.11
C GLY A 46 5.26 12.48 -1.54
N ARG A 47 5.71 11.48 -2.30
CA ARG A 47 4.88 10.34 -2.71
C ARG A 47 4.90 9.24 -1.65
N LEU A 48 3.82 8.47 -1.63
CA LEU A 48 3.68 7.27 -0.82
C LEU A 48 4.07 6.05 -1.66
N LEU A 49 5.05 5.31 -1.16
CA LEU A 49 5.48 4.04 -1.73
C LEU A 49 4.96 2.89 -0.87
N TRP A 50 4.09 2.07 -1.45
CA TRP A 50 3.60 0.84 -0.83
C TRP A 50 4.56 -0.31 -1.14
N PRO A 51 4.78 -1.26 -0.23
CA PRO A 51 5.50 -2.48 -0.56
C PRO A 51 4.71 -3.30 -1.60
N ALA A 52 5.38 -4.07 -2.45
CA ALA A 52 4.73 -4.92 -3.45
C ALA A 52 3.81 -5.96 -2.82
N ASP A 53 4.26 -6.52 -1.70
CA ASP A 53 3.50 -7.48 -0.90
C ASP A 53 2.34 -6.84 -0.12
N ALA A 54 2.08 -5.53 -0.28
CA ALA A 54 0.97 -4.86 0.41
C ALA A 54 -0.39 -5.45 0.05
N ALA A 55 -0.60 -5.74 -1.23
CA ALA A 55 -1.87 -6.30 -1.71
C ALA A 55 -2.04 -7.74 -1.21
N GLU A 56 -0.97 -8.54 -1.30
CA GLU A 56 -0.97 -9.91 -0.80
C GLU A 56 -1.12 -9.99 0.72
N GLN A 57 -0.49 -9.09 1.48
CA GLN A 57 -0.70 -9.00 2.93
C GLN A 57 -2.10 -8.57 3.32
N LEU A 58 -2.82 -7.86 2.45
CA LEU A 58 -4.20 -7.44 2.71
C LEU A 58 -5.19 -8.54 2.31
N LEU A 59 -5.05 -9.13 1.12
CA LEU A 59 -5.89 -10.23 0.66
C LEU A 59 -5.61 -11.54 1.40
N GLY A 60 -4.35 -11.84 1.70
CA GLY A 60 -3.94 -13.03 2.46
C GLY A 60 -4.24 -12.93 3.96
N LYS A 61 -4.68 -11.77 4.44
CA LYS A 61 -5.14 -11.57 5.82
C LYS A 61 -6.66 -11.52 5.91
N GLU A 62 -7.32 -12.33 5.09
CA GLU A 62 -8.72 -12.71 5.26
C GLU A 62 -8.74 -14.05 6.05
N GLY A 63 -8.80 -13.98 7.38
CA GLY A 63 -8.95 -15.18 8.22
C GLY A 63 -8.13 -15.25 9.51
N ALA A 64 -7.99 -14.16 10.28
CA ALA A 64 -7.50 -14.26 11.65
C ALA A 64 -8.27 -13.30 12.58
N ALA A 65 -9.52 -13.64 12.86
CA ALA A 65 -10.19 -13.48 14.15
C ALA A 65 -11.51 -14.28 14.12
#